data_AF-A0A255YZW8-F1
#
_entry.id   AF-A0A255YZW8-F1
#
_cell.length_a   1.000
_cell.length_b   1.000
_cell.length_c   1.000
_cell.angle_alpha   90.00
_cell.angle_beta   90.00
_cell.angle_gamma   90.00
#
_symmetry.space_group_name_H-M   'P 1'
#
loop_
_entity.id
_entity.type
_entity.pdbx_description
1 polymer ?
#
loop_
_entity_poly.entity_id
_entity_poly.type
_entity_poly.pdbx_seq_one_letter_code
_entity_poly.pdbx_strand_id
1 'polypeptide(L)'
;MYLAEFGFIYLDRTSGFTFSYEGKFHIKEGKERVLVSSGLSGTTKYRLDRNTIRLQIMPESIRKILKLPVEPDWLHVYRKGEEELEALIRRGFHYNHVGGSELAIPILLKAYAKDPHAETLEFELSYAYNATEQYDKAVEVLNKAIKHDPKNFWFLRELGYAYLHLDKIDEAEKTYKKGIAMTDNTMQQAEMAFNTAGMYYRLKNRKKFDEWLAVARKYAEKDSPYYKPLEDMEANFGKN
;
A
#
# COMPACT_ATOMS: atom_id res chain seq x y z
N MET A 1 0.46 37.10 5.28
CA MET A 1 1.66 36.48 5.88
C MET A 1 1.33 35.03 6.16
N TYR A 2 1.98 34.10 5.48
CA TYR A 2 1.71 32.67 5.64
C TYR A 2 2.70 32.07 6.63
N LEU A 3 2.21 31.36 7.64
CA LEU A 3 3.04 30.54 8.51
C LEU A 3 3.22 29.17 7.87
N ALA A 4 4.46 28.73 7.71
CA ALA A 4 4.81 27.41 7.20
C ALA A 4 5.71 26.69 8.19
N GLU A 5 5.41 25.42 8.45
CA GLU A 5 6.28 24.50 9.18
C GLU A 5 7.18 23.77 8.18
N PHE A 6 8.40 23.44 8.61
CA PHE A 6 9.34 22.71 7.77
C PHE A 6 10.14 21.69 8.55
N GLY A 7 10.68 20.73 7.81
CA GLY A 7 11.40 19.61 8.36
C GLY A 7 11.82 18.62 7.27
N PHE A 8 12.30 17.46 7.70
CA PHE A 8 12.76 16.40 6.82
C PHE A 8 11.81 15.22 6.86
N ILE A 9 11.44 14.70 5.69
CA ILE A 9 10.75 13.42 5.57
C ILE A 9 11.81 12.34 5.37
N TYR A 10 11.74 11.30 6.18
CA TYR A 10 12.61 10.13 6.07
C TYR A 10 11.81 8.86 6.32
N LEU A 11 12.41 7.72 5.97
CA LEU A 11 11.83 6.42 6.25
C LEU A 11 12.40 5.90 7.58
N ASP A 12 11.58 5.96 8.62
CA ASP A 12 11.88 5.33 9.90
C ASP A 12 11.69 3.80 9.80
N ARG A 13 12.56 3.04 10.47
CA ARG A 13 12.60 1.57 10.34
C ARG A 13 11.36 0.88 10.90
N THR A 14 10.70 1.49 11.88
CA THR A 14 9.54 0.91 12.56
C THR A 14 8.28 1.69 12.23
N SER A 15 8.39 3.02 12.17
CA SER A 15 7.25 3.93 12.04
C SER A 15 6.89 4.23 10.59
N GLY A 16 7.76 3.88 9.63
CA GLY A 16 7.58 4.21 8.22
C GLY A 16 7.89 5.68 7.92
N PHE A 17 7.20 6.25 6.92
CA PHE A 17 7.41 7.64 6.54
C PHE A 17 7.15 8.58 7.73
N THR A 18 8.17 9.35 8.09
CA THR A 18 8.19 10.18 9.29
C THR A 18 8.69 11.57 8.93
N PHE A 19 7.97 12.59 9.38
CA PHE A 19 8.37 13.99 9.28
C PHE A 19 9.06 14.41 10.58
N SER A 20 10.36 14.71 10.50
CA SER A 20 11.12 15.34 11.57
C SER A 20 10.97 16.85 11.44
N TYR A 21 10.24 17.48 12.36
CA TYR A 21 10.04 18.92 12.39
C TYR A 21 11.36 19.63 12.76
N GLU A 22 11.68 20.70 12.04
CA GLU A 22 12.87 21.51 12.27
C GLU A 22 12.51 22.93 12.70
N GLY A 23 11.38 23.46 12.24
CA GLY A 23 10.96 24.80 12.64
C GLY A 23 9.81 25.35 11.83
N LYS A 24 9.61 26.66 11.98
CA LYS A 24 8.60 27.41 11.23
C LYS A 24 9.17 28.72 10.70
N PHE A 25 8.69 29.14 9.54
CA PHE A 25 9.00 30.44 8.95
C PHE A 25 7.72 31.11 8.45
N HIS A 26 7.80 32.42 8.31
CA HIS A 26 6.73 33.19 7.69
C HIS A 26 7.12 33.68 6.31
N ILE A 27 6.20 33.58 5.35
CA ILE A 27 6.32 34.23 4.04
C ILE A 27 5.49 35.53 4.09
N LYS A 28 6.17 36.67 4.02
CA LYS A 28 5.53 37.97 3.75
C LYS A 28 5.35 38.15 2.24
N GLU A 29 4.18 38.61 1.82
CA GLU A 29 3.91 38.93 0.41
C GLU A 29 4.51 40.29 0.04
N GLY A 30 5.17 40.38 -1.12
CA GLY A 30 5.87 41.56 -1.63
C GLY A 30 6.96 41.18 -2.66
N LYS A 31 7.63 42.17 -3.27
CA LYS A 31 8.74 41.95 -4.23
C LYS A 31 9.92 41.18 -3.60
N GLU A 32 10.03 41.20 -2.28
CA GLU A 32 11.02 40.46 -1.51
C GLU A 32 10.31 39.56 -0.48
N ARG A 33 10.42 38.23 -0.67
CA ARG A 33 9.92 37.26 0.31
C ARG A 33 10.86 37.27 1.52
N VAL A 34 10.50 37.98 2.58
CA VAL A 34 11.28 38.00 3.83
C VAL A 34 10.88 36.84 4.73
N LEU A 35 11.84 35.96 5.06
CA LEU A 35 11.68 34.86 6.01
C LEU A 35 12.03 35.32 7.42
N VAL A 36 11.12 35.12 8.37
CA VAL A 36 11.38 35.31 9.80
C VAL A 36 11.28 33.94 10.48
N SER A 37 12.43 33.39 10.88
CA SER A 37 12.50 32.15 11.66
C SER A 37 12.22 32.45 13.13
N SER A 38 11.25 31.76 13.72
CA SER A 38 11.12 31.69 15.17
C SER A 38 11.70 30.35 15.63
N GLY A 39 12.86 30.38 16.29
CA GLY A 39 13.53 29.30 17.02
C GLY A 39 13.37 27.86 16.52
N LEU A 40 14.49 27.22 16.13
CA LEU A 40 14.59 25.77 15.99
C LEU A 40 14.41 25.15 17.38
N SER A 41 13.21 24.61 17.66
CA SER A 41 12.87 24.09 18.98
C SER A 41 12.01 22.85 18.81
N GLY A 42 12.61 21.70 19.08
CA GLY A 42 11.93 20.43 19.30
C GLY A 42 12.34 19.31 18.34
N THR A 43 12.68 18.15 18.91
CA THR A 43 12.83 16.84 18.26
C THR A 43 11.48 16.21 17.93
N THR A 44 10.52 17.01 17.46
CA THR A 44 9.17 16.51 17.23
C THR A 44 9.11 15.72 15.95
N LYS A 45 8.62 14.49 16.04
CA LYS A 45 8.46 13.58 14.90
C LYS A 45 6.99 13.26 14.72
N TYR A 46 6.54 13.32 13.48
CA TYR A 46 5.17 12.99 13.09
C TYR A 46 5.21 11.82 12.13
N ARG A 47 4.50 10.73 12.44
CA ARG A 47 4.25 9.68 11.46
C ARG A 47 3.37 10.25 10.36
N LEU A 48 3.74 10.01 9.11
CA LEU A 48 2.96 10.41 7.96
C LEU A 48 2.05 9.26 7.55
N ASP A 49 0.76 9.58 7.43
CA ASP A 49 -0.23 8.66 6.87
C ASP A 49 -0.32 8.81 5.35
N ARG A 50 -0.82 7.78 4.67
CA ARG A 50 -1.05 7.76 3.21
C ARG A 50 -1.85 8.96 2.70
N ASN A 51 -2.73 9.53 3.54
CA ASN A 51 -3.61 10.64 3.18
C ASN A 51 -3.06 12.01 3.60
N THR A 52 -1.76 12.12 3.89
CA THR A 52 -1.15 13.40 4.24
C THR A 52 -1.03 14.28 3.00
N ILE A 53 -1.98 15.21 2.82
CA ILE A 53 -2.12 16.04 1.62
C ILE A 53 -1.58 17.48 1.76
N ARG A 54 -1.15 17.89 2.96
CA ARG A 54 -0.67 19.26 3.24
C ARG A 54 0.85 19.33 3.30
N LEU A 55 1.52 18.81 2.27
CA LEU A 55 2.98 18.82 2.15
C LEU A 55 3.40 19.43 0.82
N GLN A 56 4.53 20.14 0.84
CA GLN A 56 5.18 20.65 -0.35
C GLN A 56 6.69 20.47 -0.23
N ILE A 57 7.35 20.05 -1.31
CA ILE A 57 8.81 20.02 -1.36
C ILE A 57 9.32 21.46 -1.20
N MET A 58 10.19 21.67 -0.22
CA MET A 58 10.80 22.98 0.00
C MET A 58 11.60 23.41 -1.23
N PRO A 59 11.30 24.57 -1.85
CA PRO A 59 12.09 25.10 -2.95
C PRO A 59 13.55 25.32 -2.53
N GLU A 60 14.49 25.07 -3.45
CA GLU A 60 15.92 25.21 -3.18
C GLU A 60 16.31 26.62 -2.71
N SER A 61 15.66 27.65 -3.25
CA SER A 61 15.86 29.05 -2.86
C SER A 61 15.52 29.28 -1.38
N ILE A 62 14.43 28.70 -0.88
CA ILE A 62 14.03 28.78 0.53
C ILE A 62 15.00 27.97 1.40
N ARG A 63 15.36 26.76 0.98
CA ARG A 63 16.33 25.91 1.69
C ARG A 63 17.67 26.62 1.90
N LYS A 64 18.17 27.30 0.86
CA LYS A 64 19.41 28.10 0.90
C LYS A 64 19.32 29.27 1.88
N ILE A 65 18.19 30.01 1.87
CA ILE A 65 17.99 31.13 2.83
C ILE A 65 17.96 30.61 4.27
N LEU A 66 17.31 29.47 4.51
CA LEU A 66 17.24 28.80 5.82
C LEU A 66 18.54 28.07 6.21
N LYS A 67 19.54 28.03 5.31
CA LYS A 67 20.81 27.31 5.48
C LYS A 67 20.62 25.83 5.86
N LEU A 68 19.58 25.19 5.35
CA LEU A 68 19.30 23.79 5.62
C LEU A 68 20.11 22.88 4.70
N PRO A 69 20.63 21.75 5.21
CA PRO A 69 21.28 20.78 4.34
C PRO A 69 20.25 20.11 3.42
N VAL A 70 20.72 19.45 2.35
CA VAL A 70 19.85 18.59 1.53
C VAL A 70 19.47 17.34 2.32
N GLU A 71 20.44 16.78 3.04
CA GLU A 71 20.27 15.65 3.93
C GLU A 71 20.76 16.04 5.33
N PRO A 72 19.96 15.82 6.38
CA PRO A 72 20.38 16.15 7.74
C PRO A 72 21.41 15.14 8.24
N ASP A 73 22.38 15.61 9.03
CA ASP A 73 23.47 14.77 9.54
C ASP A 73 22.95 13.53 10.27
N TRP A 74 21.85 13.62 11.02
CA TRP A 74 21.27 12.50 11.76
C TRP A 74 20.68 11.37 10.88
N LEU A 75 20.50 11.58 9.57
CA LEU A 75 19.87 10.60 8.68
C LEU A 75 20.67 9.30 8.55
N HIS A 76 22.00 9.35 8.69
CA HIS A 76 22.87 8.17 8.57
C HIS A 76 22.50 7.05 9.56
N VAL A 77 21.96 7.40 10.73
CA VAL A 77 21.51 6.43 11.74
C VAL A 77 20.39 5.55 11.18
N TYR A 78 19.48 6.12 10.38
CA TYR A 78 18.37 5.39 9.77
C TYR A 78 18.81 4.56 8.56
N ARG A 79 19.87 4.96 7.86
CA ARG A 79 20.45 4.25 6.71
C ARG A 79 21.33 3.05 7.07
N LYS A 80 21.81 2.95 8.32
CA LYS A 80 22.70 1.85 8.73
C LYS A 80 22.04 0.48 8.51
N GLY A 81 22.60 -0.37 7.65
CA GLY A 81 22.02 -1.70 7.36
C GLY A 81 20.81 -1.67 6.42
N GLU A 82 20.59 -0.58 5.67
CA GLU A 82 19.44 -0.45 4.75
C GLU A 82 19.41 -1.45 3.58
N GLU A 83 20.51 -2.18 3.37
CA GLU A 83 20.68 -3.24 2.37
C GLU A 83 20.66 -4.66 2.99
N GLU A 84 20.42 -4.77 4.30
CA GLU A 84 20.12 -6.04 4.96
C GLU A 84 18.74 -6.55 4.50
N LEU A 85 18.57 -7.88 4.46
CA LEU A 85 17.38 -8.54 3.94
C LEU A 85 16.09 -7.98 4.58
N GLU A 86 16.02 -7.98 5.91
CA GLU A 86 14.82 -7.51 6.62
C GLU A 86 14.56 -6.00 6.45
N ALA A 87 15.63 -5.20 6.30
CA ALA A 87 15.51 -3.77 6.06
C ALA A 87 14.93 -3.49 4.67
N LEU A 88 15.37 -4.24 3.65
CA LEU A 88 14.80 -4.17 2.31
C LEU A 88 13.31 -4.55 2.30
N ILE A 89 12.93 -5.64 2.99
CA ILE A 89 11.53 -6.07 3.12
C ILE A 89 10.69 -4.98 3.79
N ARG A 90 11.13 -4.47 4.95
CA ARG A 90 10.42 -3.38 5.67
C ARG A 90 10.26 -2.12 4.83
N ARG A 91 11.29 -1.74 4.08
CA ARG A 91 11.20 -0.58 3.18
C ARG A 91 10.15 -0.82 2.10
N GLY A 92 10.17 -1.98 1.45
CA GLY A 92 9.14 -2.36 0.47
C GLY A 92 7.73 -2.32 1.04
N PHE A 93 7.52 -2.89 2.23
CA PHE A 93 6.26 -2.80 2.98
C PHE A 93 5.79 -1.35 3.17
N HIS A 94 6.67 -0.46 3.65
CA HIS A 94 6.29 0.93 3.87
C HIS A 94 5.94 1.67 2.57
N TYR A 95 6.68 1.41 1.48
CA TYR A 95 6.34 1.96 0.17
C TYR A 95 4.98 1.45 -0.33
N ASN A 96 4.72 0.15 -0.24
CA ASN A 96 3.42 -0.44 -0.58
C ASN A 96 2.29 0.22 0.22
N HIS A 97 2.47 0.40 1.53
CA HIS A 97 1.42 0.93 2.42
C HIS A 97 1.02 2.37 2.11
N VAL A 98 1.89 3.17 1.49
CA VAL A 98 1.57 4.54 1.04
C VAL A 98 1.18 4.61 -0.44
N GLY A 99 1.02 3.47 -1.12
CA GLY A 99 0.71 3.40 -2.55
C GLY A 99 1.91 3.65 -3.47
N GLY A 100 3.12 3.69 -2.93
CA GLY A 100 4.38 3.82 -3.67
C GLY A 100 4.90 2.47 -4.18
N SER A 101 4.02 1.57 -4.64
CA SER A 101 4.40 0.19 -5.01
C SER A 101 5.44 0.12 -6.14
N GLU A 102 5.44 1.07 -7.08
CA GLU A 102 6.51 1.19 -8.09
C GLU A 102 7.90 1.37 -7.45
N LEU A 103 7.98 2.12 -6.35
CA LEU A 103 9.23 2.32 -5.61
C LEU A 103 9.57 1.12 -4.72
N ALA A 104 8.56 0.32 -4.33
CA ALA A 104 8.76 -0.89 -3.54
C ALA A 104 9.42 -2.01 -4.36
N ILE A 105 9.01 -2.20 -5.61
CA ILE A 105 9.46 -3.31 -6.48
C ILE A 105 10.99 -3.45 -6.55
N PRO A 106 11.77 -2.43 -6.94
CA PRO A 106 13.23 -2.59 -7.05
C PRO A 106 13.89 -2.91 -5.69
N ILE A 107 13.32 -2.46 -4.58
CA ILE A 107 13.81 -2.74 -3.23
C ILE A 107 13.51 -4.20 -2.85
N LEU A 108 12.28 -4.65 -3.10
CA LEU A 108 11.84 -6.02 -2.82
C LEU A 108 12.54 -7.04 -3.72
N LEU A 109 12.87 -6.69 -4.96
CA LEU A 109 13.68 -7.54 -5.84
C LEU A 109 15.10 -7.75 -5.32
N LYS A 110 15.71 -6.74 -4.67
CA LYS A 110 16.99 -6.94 -3.97
C LYS A 110 16.88 -7.90 -2.81
N ALA A 111 15.77 -7.86 -2.05
CA ALA A 111 15.50 -8.82 -0.98
C ALA A 111 15.30 -10.23 -1.56
N TYR A 112 14.52 -10.35 -2.63
CA TYR A 112 14.23 -11.61 -3.31
C TYR A 112 15.47 -12.28 -3.87
N ALA A 113 16.44 -11.51 -4.34
CA ALA A 113 17.73 -12.04 -4.78
C ALA A 113 18.60 -12.61 -3.63
N LYS A 114 18.36 -12.19 -2.38
CA LYS A 114 19.09 -12.69 -1.19
C LYS A 114 18.42 -13.94 -0.63
N ASP A 115 17.11 -13.89 -0.43
CA ASP A 115 16.30 -15.01 0.04
C ASP A 115 14.87 -14.85 -0.50
N PRO A 116 14.48 -15.61 -1.54
CA PRO A 116 13.14 -15.57 -2.11
C PRO A 116 12.01 -15.86 -1.12
N HIS A 117 12.26 -16.69 -0.11
CA HIS A 117 11.23 -17.21 0.80
C HIS A 117 11.29 -16.57 2.19
N ALA A 118 12.01 -15.45 2.31
CA ALA A 118 12.02 -14.64 3.51
C ALA A 118 10.58 -14.27 3.92
N GLU A 119 10.32 -14.27 5.22
CA GLU A 119 8.99 -14.01 5.76
C GLU A 119 8.42 -12.69 5.21
N THR A 120 7.14 -12.70 4.82
CA THR A 120 6.39 -11.57 4.21
C THR A 120 6.86 -11.08 2.84
N LEU A 121 8.08 -11.40 2.38
CA LEU A 121 8.65 -10.84 1.16
C LEU A 121 7.82 -11.15 -0.10
N GLU A 122 7.49 -12.41 -0.33
CA GLU A 122 6.74 -12.82 -1.54
C GLU A 122 5.35 -12.17 -1.57
N PHE A 123 4.75 -11.95 -0.39
CA PHE A 123 3.51 -11.22 -0.25
C PHE A 123 3.70 -9.75 -0.67
N GLU A 124 4.67 -9.04 -0.10
CA GLU A 124 4.93 -7.64 -0.42
C GLU A 124 5.28 -7.42 -1.90
N LEU A 125 6.07 -8.32 -2.48
CA LEU A 125 6.47 -8.24 -3.89
C LEU A 125 5.28 -8.50 -4.81
N SER A 126 4.48 -9.53 -4.52
CA SER A 126 3.28 -9.82 -5.31
C SER A 126 2.22 -8.75 -5.20
N TYR A 127 2.01 -8.17 -4.01
CA TYR A 127 1.15 -7.02 -3.78
C TYR A 127 1.62 -5.83 -4.62
N ALA A 128 2.93 -5.53 -4.62
CA ALA A 128 3.48 -4.44 -5.41
C ALA A 128 3.26 -4.64 -6.92
N TYR A 129 3.40 -5.87 -7.41
CA TYR A 129 3.07 -6.21 -8.80
C TYR A 129 1.57 -6.07 -9.10
N ASN A 130 0.68 -6.54 -8.22
CA ASN A 130 -0.76 -6.37 -8.38
C ASN A 130 -1.16 -4.88 -8.40
N ALA A 131 -0.61 -4.08 -7.50
CA ALA A 131 -0.88 -2.64 -7.38
C ALA A 131 -0.35 -1.82 -8.58
N THR A 132 0.60 -2.38 -9.34
CA THR A 132 1.18 -1.78 -10.55
C THR A 132 0.72 -2.48 -11.83
N GLU A 133 -0.35 -3.28 -11.74
CA GLU A 133 -0.99 -4.00 -12.85
C GLU A 133 -0.07 -5.01 -13.57
N GLN A 134 1.03 -5.40 -12.94
CA GLN A 134 1.96 -6.42 -13.43
C GLN A 134 1.50 -7.83 -13.01
N TYR A 135 0.26 -8.17 -13.33
CA TYR A 135 -0.43 -9.36 -12.82
C TYR A 135 0.29 -10.68 -13.16
N ASP A 136 0.86 -10.81 -14.35
CA ASP A 136 1.61 -12.03 -14.73
C ASP A 136 2.82 -12.29 -13.81
N LYS A 137 3.52 -11.22 -13.40
CA LYS A 137 4.64 -11.33 -12.46
C LYS A 137 4.17 -11.67 -11.06
N ALA A 138 3.03 -11.11 -10.62
CA ALA A 138 2.42 -11.48 -9.35
C ALA A 138 2.10 -12.98 -9.34
N VAL A 139 1.47 -13.50 -10.40
CA VAL A 139 1.17 -14.93 -10.56
C VAL A 139 2.43 -15.80 -10.48
N GLU A 140 3.53 -15.39 -11.12
CA GLU A 140 4.79 -16.14 -11.08
C GLU A 140 5.32 -16.28 -9.65
N VAL A 141 5.42 -15.16 -8.92
CA VAL A 141 5.90 -15.14 -7.53
C VAL A 141 4.98 -15.97 -6.64
N LEU A 142 3.67 -15.74 -6.73
CA LEU A 142 2.68 -16.39 -5.87
C LEU A 142 2.59 -17.90 -6.09
N ASN A 143 2.72 -18.37 -7.33
CA ASN A 143 2.74 -19.81 -7.61
C ASN A 143 3.99 -20.50 -7.04
N LYS A 144 5.12 -19.81 -6.91
CA LYS A 144 6.30 -20.32 -6.20
C LYS A 144 6.06 -20.29 -4.69
N ALA A 145 5.56 -19.17 -4.17
CA ALA A 145 5.28 -18.97 -2.75
C ALA A 145 4.31 -20.02 -2.19
N ILE A 146 3.21 -20.32 -2.89
CA ILE A 146 2.20 -21.32 -2.48
C ILE A 146 2.75 -22.75 -2.48
N LYS A 147 3.76 -23.06 -3.30
CA LYS A 147 4.42 -24.38 -3.25
C LYS A 147 5.26 -24.54 -1.98
N HIS A 148 5.85 -23.45 -1.50
CA HIS A 148 6.69 -23.42 -0.30
C HIS A 148 5.84 -23.33 0.97
N ASP A 149 4.87 -22.42 1.01
CA ASP A 149 3.91 -22.25 2.10
C ASP A 149 2.46 -22.38 1.58
N PRO A 150 1.95 -23.63 1.47
CA PRO A 150 0.62 -23.88 0.96
C PRO A 150 -0.50 -23.47 1.92
N LYS A 151 -0.18 -23.04 3.15
CA LYS A 151 -1.15 -22.68 4.20
C LYS A 151 -1.38 -21.17 4.31
N ASN A 152 -0.64 -20.37 3.58
CA ASN A 152 -0.76 -18.92 3.63
C ASN A 152 -1.90 -18.41 2.72
N PHE A 153 -3.05 -18.08 3.33
CA PHE A 153 -4.20 -17.55 2.58
C PHE A 153 -3.94 -16.16 1.96
N TRP A 154 -2.97 -15.39 2.46
CA TRP A 154 -2.62 -14.09 1.88
C TRP A 154 -2.15 -14.25 0.43
N PHE A 155 -1.39 -15.30 0.13
CA PHE A 155 -0.99 -15.62 -1.25
C PHE A 155 -2.18 -15.99 -2.12
N LEU A 156 -3.17 -16.71 -1.58
CA LEU A 156 -4.38 -17.06 -2.34
C LEU A 156 -5.22 -15.81 -2.63
N ARG A 157 -5.29 -14.85 -1.71
CA ARG A 157 -5.97 -13.58 -1.98
C ARG A 157 -5.31 -12.83 -3.13
N GLU A 158 -4.00 -12.60 -3.04
CA GLU A 158 -3.26 -11.87 -4.07
C GLU A 158 -3.27 -12.61 -5.42
N LEU A 159 -3.26 -13.94 -5.41
CA LEU A 159 -3.28 -14.74 -6.63
C LEU A 159 -4.66 -14.71 -7.29
N GLY A 160 -5.72 -14.79 -6.48
CA GLY A 160 -7.09 -14.63 -6.98
C GLY A 160 -7.27 -13.25 -7.64
N TYR A 161 -6.69 -12.20 -7.03
CA TYR A 161 -6.74 -10.85 -7.58
C TYR A 161 -6.02 -10.77 -8.93
N ALA A 162 -4.80 -11.28 -9.01
CA ALA A 162 -4.04 -11.32 -10.25
C ALA A 162 -4.78 -12.10 -11.34
N TYR A 163 -5.36 -13.26 -11.02
CA TYR A 163 -6.13 -14.05 -11.98
C TYR A 163 -7.40 -13.34 -12.46
N LEU A 164 -8.12 -12.64 -11.58
CA LEU A 164 -9.27 -11.85 -12.00
C LEU A 164 -8.89 -10.79 -13.03
N HIS A 165 -7.78 -10.09 -12.82
CA HIS A 165 -7.32 -9.03 -13.73
C HIS A 165 -6.67 -9.55 -15.02
N LEU A 166 -6.34 -10.84 -15.07
CA LEU A 166 -5.91 -11.54 -16.28
C LEU A 166 -7.06 -12.25 -17.01
N ASP A 167 -8.31 -11.98 -16.64
CA ASP A 167 -9.51 -12.67 -17.14
C ASP A 167 -9.49 -14.20 -16.99
N LYS A 168 -8.68 -14.73 -16.06
CA LYS A 168 -8.60 -16.15 -15.70
C LYS A 168 -9.65 -16.47 -14.63
N ILE A 169 -10.92 -16.39 -15.03
CA ILE A 169 -12.07 -16.37 -14.11
C ILE A 169 -12.19 -17.67 -13.31
N ASP A 170 -12.03 -18.82 -13.97
CA ASP A 170 -12.16 -20.12 -13.32
C ASP A 170 -11.04 -20.35 -12.29
N GLU A 171 -9.82 -19.96 -12.62
CA GLU A 171 -8.66 -20.02 -11.72
C GLU A 171 -8.84 -19.06 -10.54
N ALA A 172 -9.33 -17.84 -10.78
CA ALA A 172 -9.63 -16.89 -9.73
C ALA A 172 -10.71 -17.41 -8.76
N GLU A 173 -11.84 -17.91 -9.28
CA GLU A 173 -12.93 -18.46 -8.46
C GLU A 173 -12.43 -19.62 -7.59
N LYS A 174 -11.68 -20.56 -8.19
CA LYS A 174 -11.10 -21.69 -7.46
C LYS A 174 -10.12 -21.23 -6.38
N THR A 175 -9.28 -20.24 -6.70
CA THR A 175 -8.26 -19.71 -5.77
C THR A 175 -8.92 -19.03 -4.59
N TYR A 176 -9.93 -18.18 -4.82
CA TYR A 176 -10.67 -17.51 -3.74
C TYR A 176 -11.49 -18.46 -2.89
N LYS A 177 -12.13 -19.49 -3.47
CA LYS A 177 -12.80 -20.54 -2.69
C LYS A 177 -11.83 -21.20 -1.71
N LYS A 178 -10.62 -21.52 -2.18
CA LYS A 178 -9.57 -22.08 -1.32
C LYS A 178 -9.15 -21.09 -0.23
N GLY A 179 -8.92 -19.82 -0.58
CA GLY A 179 -8.55 -18.76 0.37
C GLY A 179 -9.59 -18.56 1.47
N ILE A 180 -10.87 -18.47 1.12
CA ILE A 180 -11.99 -18.30 2.06
C ILE A 180 -12.08 -19.47 3.05
N ALA A 181 -11.83 -20.69 2.59
CA ALA A 181 -11.86 -21.90 3.42
C ALA A 181 -10.65 -22.04 4.35
N MET A 182 -9.60 -21.23 4.16
CA MET A 182 -8.33 -21.32 4.89
C MET A 182 -8.14 -20.25 5.97
N THR A 183 -9.09 -19.33 6.09
CA THR A 183 -9.01 -18.23 7.05
C THR A 183 -10.34 -18.03 7.75
N ASP A 184 -10.29 -17.63 9.02
CA ASP A 184 -11.46 -17.20 9.80
C ASP A 184 -11.55 -15.66 9.89
N ASN A 185 -10.69 -14.95 9.16
CA ASN A 185 -10.75 -13.49 9.08
C ASN A 185 -11.91 -13.06 8.18
N THR A 186 -13.01 -12.63 8.81
CA THR A 186 -14.25 -12.24 8.12
C THR A 186 -14.04 -11.12 7.10
N MET A 187 -13.18 -10.13 7.38
CA MET A 187 -12.86 -9.06 6.44
C MET A 187 -12.21 -9.60 5.16
N GLN A 188 -11.28 -10.55 5.30
CA GLN A 188 -10.59 -11.16 4.17
C GLN A 188 -11.51 -12.11 3.39
N GLN A 189 -12.38 -12.85 4.09
CA GLN A 189 -13.41 -13.68 3.45
C GLN A 189 -14.40 -12.81 2.65
N ALA A 190 -14.84 -11.69 3.23
CA ALA A 190 -15.71 -10.72 2.57
C ALA A 190 -15.05 -10.13 1.32
N GLU A 191 -13.79 -9.72 1.39
CA GLU A 191 -13.04 -9.18 0.24
C GLU A 191 -12.95 -10.19 -0.92
N MET A 192 -12.52 -11.41 -0.64
CA MET A 192 -12.39 -12.46 -1.67
C MET A 192 -13.73 -12.79 -2.33
N ALA A 193 -14.80 -12.87 -1.53
CA ALA A 193 -16.14 -13.12 -2.03
C ALA A 193 -16.69 -11.91 -2.82
N PHE A 194 -16.44 -10.69 -2.33
CA PHE A 194 -16.80 -9.43 -2.98
C PHE A 194 -16.15 -9.31 -4.36
N ASN A 195 -14.85 -9.56 -4.46
CA ASN A 195 -14.12 -9.50 -5.74
C ASN A 195 -14.68 -10.51 -6.75
N THR A 196 -15.05 -11.71 -6.30
CA THR A 196 -15.64 -12.74 -7.16
C THR A 196 -17.06 -12.38 -7.60
N ALA A 197 -17.89 -11.85 -6.70
CA ALA A 197 -19.22 -11.33 -7.05
C ALA A 197 -19.10 -10.18 -8.06
N GLY A 198 -18.22 -9.21 -7.81
CA GLY A 198 -17.98 -8.09 -8.71
C GLY A 198 -17.50 -8.51 -10.10
N MET A 199 -16.76 -9.61 -10.22
CA MET A 199 -16.41 -10.18 -11.51
C MET A 199 -17.64 -10.70 -12.25
N TYR A 200 -18.48 -11.51 -11.60
CA TYR A 200 -19.68 -12.05 -12.23
C TYR A 200 -20.75 -10.99 -12.52
N TYR A 201 -20.75 -9.89 -11.76
CA TYR A 201 -21.50 -8.67 -12.09
C TYR A 201 -21.04 -8.10 -13.44
N ARG A 202 -19.73 -7.89 -13.64
CA ARG A 202 -19.19 -7.38 -14.92
C ARG A 202 -19.47 -8.30 -16.10
N LEU A 203 -19.40 -9.61 -15.89
CA LEU A 203 -19.70 -10.64 -16.90
C LEU A 203 -21.21 -10.79 -17.18
N LYS A 204 -22.07 -10.05 -16.47
CA LYS A 204 -23.54 -10.17 -16.55
C LYS A 204 -24.04 -11.61 -16.30
N ASN A 205 -23.28 -12.40 -15.56
CA ASN A 205 -23.65 -13.77 -15.20
C ASN A 205 -24.47 -13.77 -13.92
N ARG A 206 -25.80 -13.65 -14.07
CA ARG A 206 -26.72 -13.51 -12.93
C ARG A 206 -26.63 -14.66 -11.94
N LYS A 207 -26.59 -15.91 -12.44
CA LYS A 207 -26.56 -17.10 -11.59
C LYS A 207 -25.33 -17.10 -10.68
N LYS A 208 -24.15 -16.90 -11.26
CA LYS A 208 -22.89 -16.89 -10.52
C LYS A 208 -22.76 -15.66 -9.60
N PHE A 209 -23.28 -14.52 -10.04
CA PHE A 209 -23.35 -13.33 -9.20
C PHE A 209 -24.18 -13.60 -7.93
N ASP A 210 -25.39 -14.16 -8.06
CA ASP A 210 -26.26 -14.45 -6.91
C ASP A 210 -25.60 -15.47 -5.95
N GLU A 211 -24.94 -16.50 -6.49
CA GLU A 211 -24.16 -17.48 -5.72
C GLU A 211 -23.10 -16.76 -4.85
N TRP A 212 -22.30 -15.89 -5.46
CA TRP A 212 -21.20 -15.21 -4.78
C TRP A 212 -21.64 -14.03 -3.91
N LEU A 213 -22.75 -13.38 -4.25
CA LEU A 213 -23.39 -12.37 -3.42
C LEU A 213 -23.84 -12.95 -2.08
N ALA A 214 -24.41 -14.16 -2.08
CA ALA A 214 -24.77 -14.85 -0.84
C ALA A 214 -23.54 -15.17 0.02
N VAL A 215 -22.43 -15.60 -0.58
CA VAL A 215 -21.17 -15.82 0.13
C VAL A 215 -20.62 -14.50 0.69
N ALA A 216 -20.61 -13.43 -0.11
CA ALA A 216 -20.10 -12.14 0.33
C ALA A 216 -20.92 -11.56 1.50
N ARG A 217 -22.25 -11.63 1.43
CA ARG A 217 -23.17 -11.19 2.52
C ARG A 217 -23.00 -11.98 3.81
N LYS A 218 -22.57 -13.25 3.74
CA LYS A 218 -22.27 -14.05 4.93
C LYS A 218 -21.14 -13.44 5.76
N TYR A 219 -20.18 -12.76 5.11
CA TYR A 219 -18.97 -12.25 5.76
C TYR A 219 -18.92 -10.70 5.83
N ALA A 220 -19.66 -10.02 4.97
CA ALA A 220 -19.77 -8.56 4.95
C ALA A 220 -20.92 -8.09 5.85
N GLU A 221 -20.62 -7.83 7.13
CA GLU A 221 -21.54 -7.16 8.06
C GLU A 221 -21.83 -5.71 7.63
N LYS A 222 -22.82 -5.05 8.24
CA LYS A 222 -23.29 -3.72 7.80
C LYS A 222 -22.23 -2.61 7.88
N ASP A 223 -21.24 -2.76 8.74
CA ASP A 223 -20.10 -1.85 8.90
C ASP A 223 -18.91 -2.22 7.98
N SER A 224 -18.99 -3.36 7.29
CA SER A 224 -18.00 -3.77 6.30
C SER A 224 -17.94 -2.77 5.13
N PRO A 225 -16.74 -2.40 4.65
CA PRO A 225 -16.60 -1.57 3.45
C PRO A 225 -17.21 -2.23 2.20
N TYR A 226 -17.46 -3.54 2.23
CA TYR A 226 -18.02 -4.30 1.10
C TYR A 226 -19.55 -4.35 1.10
N TYR A 227 -20.22 -4.07 2.22
CA TYR A 227 -21.68 -4.21 2.34
C TYR A 227 -22.42 -3.33 1.34
N LYS A 228 -22.20 -2.02 1.39
CA LYS A 228 -22.94 -1.06 0.55
C LYS A 228 -22.66 -1.25 -0.95
N PRO A 229 -21.40 -1.45 -1.38
CA PRO A 229 -21.11 -1.78 -2.77
C PRO A 229 -21.79 -3.06 -3.28
N LEU A 230 -21.97 -4.10 -2.44
CA LEU A 230 -22.71 -5.32 -2.83
C LEU A 230 -24.19 -5.03 -3.11
N GLU A 231 -24.84 -4.27 -2.24
CA GLU A 231 -26.24 -3.87 -2.41
C GLU A 231 -26.42 -3.02 -3.67
N ASP A 232 -25.49 -2.09 -3.92
CA ASP A 232 -25.50 -1.26 -5.11
C ASP A 232 -25.31 -2.10 -6.39
N MET A 233 -24.43 -3.10 -6.39
CA MET A 233 -24.28 -4.03 -7.51
C MET A 233 -25.56 -4.84 -7.77
N GLU A 234 -26.21 -5.37 -6.73
CA GLU A 234 -27.45 -6.14 -6.91
C GLU A 234 -28.58 -5.26 -7.48
N ALA A 235 -28.76 -4.05 -6.93
CA ALA A 235 -29.80 -3.12 -7.36
C ALA A 235 -29.63 -2.65 -8.82
N ASN A 236 -28.39 -2.65 -9.33
CA ASN A 236 -28.05 -2.22 -10.68
C ASN A 236 -27.76 -3.38 -11.65
N PHE A 237 -27.93 -4.63 -11.22
CA PHE A 237 -27.62 -5.79 -12.06
C PHE A 237 -28.38 -5.76 -13.39
N GLY A 238 -27.63 -5.73 -14.49
CA GLY A 238 -28.19 -5.74 -15.85
C GLY A 238 -28.73 -4.40 -16.34
N LYS A 239 -28.66 -3.34 -15.53
CA LYS A 239 -28.91 -1.96 -15.98
C LYS A 239 -27.63 -1.44 -16.65
N ASN A 240 -27.77 -0.85 -17.84
CA ASN A 240 -26.68 -0.16 -18.53
C ASN A 240 -26.65 1.30 -18.10
#